data_AF-A0A2T8HVZ6-F1
#
_entry.id   AF-A0A2T8HVZ6-F1
#
_cell.length_a   1.000
_cell.length_b   1.000
_cell.length_c   1.000
_cell.angle_alpha   90.00
_cell.angle_beta   90.00
_cell.angle_gamma   90.00
#
_symmetry.space_group_name_H-M   'P 1'
#
loop_
_entity.id
_entity.type
_entity.pdbx_description
1 polymer ?
#
loop_
_entity_poly.entity_id
_entity_poly.type
_entity_poly.pdbx_seq_one_letter_code
_entity_poly.pdbx_strand_id
1 'polypeptide(L)'
;MANAYAGEVTLTINGAPLALKLTLGALAELEVALGADTLVALVERFEAGQFSARDVMALILAGLHGAGQKLSAEELLQADIEGGALAAARCAGRLLALAFALPEAEP
;
A
#
# COMPACT_ATOMS: atom_id res chain seq x y z
N MET A 1 4.77 -15.67 -7.15
CA MET A 1 3.74 -15.15 -8.07
C MET A 1 2.64 -14.56 -7.19
N ALA A 2 2.42 -13.24 -7.24
CA ALA A 2 1.34 -12.59 -6.49
C ALA A 2 -0.01 -13.02 -7.05
N ASN A 3 -0.92 -13.48 -6.20
CA ASN A 3 -2.26 -13.87 -6.63
C ASN A 3 -3.10 -12.60 -6.84
N ALA A 4 -3.44 -12.29 -8.09
CA ALA A 4 -4.24 -11.11 -8.43
C ALA A 4 -5.64 -11.11 -7.77
N TYR A 5 -6.18 -12.30 -7.44
CA TYR A 5 -7.44 -12.44 -6.70
C TYR A 5 -7.30 -12.18 -5.20
N ALA A 6 -6.07 -12.13 -4.66
CA ALA A 6 -5.81 -11.91 -3.24
C ALA A 6 -5.55 -10.44 -2.87
N GLY A 7 -5.60 -9.51 -3.84
CA GLY A 7 -5.31 -8.09 -3.62
C GLY A 7 -3.82 -7.81 -3.34
N GLU A 8 -2.92 -8.66 -3.84
CA GLU A 8 -1.48 -8.56 -3.59
C GLU A 8 -0.75 -7.79 -4.69
N VAL A 9 0.22 -6.97 -4.29
CA VAL A 9 1.15 -6.25 -5.18
C VAL A 9 2.58 -6.59 -4.76
N THR A 10 3.52 -6.56 -5.70
CA THR A 10 4.95 -6.75 -5.41
C THR A 10 5.70 -5.44 -5.59
N LEU A 11 6.61 -5.14 -4.65
CA LEU A 11 7.56 -4.05 -4.73
C LEU A 11 8.95 -4.58 -4.38
N THR A 12 9.96 -4.27 -5.19
CA THR A 12 11.34 -4.61 -4.86
C THR A 12 11.91 -3.57 -3.90
N ILE A 13 12.34 -4.02 -2.73
CA ILE A 13 12.93 -3.20 -1.67
C ILE A 13 14.29 -3.81 -1.32
N ASN A 14 15.36 -3.02 -1.35
CA ASN A 14 16.75 -3.47 -1.13
C ASN A 14 17.14 -4.67 -2.01
N GLY A 15 16.65 -4.68 -3.27
CA GLY A 15 16.88 -5.78 -4.21
C GLY A 15 16.06 -7.05 -3.95
N ALA A 16 15.21 -7.08 -2.92
CA ALA A 16 14.33 -8.21 -2.61
C ALA A 16 12.87 -7.91 -3.03
N PRO A 17 12.21 -8.79 -3.82
CA PRO A 17 10.80 -8.63 -4.14
C PRO A 17 9.94 -8.97 -2.93
N LEU A 18 9.28 -7.97 -2.35
CA LEU A 18 8.37 -8.14 -1.20
C LEU A 18 6.92 -8.05 -1.67
N ALA A 19 6.07 -8.90 -1.08
CA ALA A 19 4.63 -8.83 -1.29
C ALA A 19 4.01 -7.78 -0.36
N LEU A 20 2.98 -7.11 -0.86
CA LEU A 20 2.19 -6.12 -0.16
C LEU A 20 0.71 -6.45 -0.33
N LYS A 21 -0.06 -6.30 0.75
CA LYS A 21 -1.50 -6.56 0.79
C LYS A 21 -2.16 -5.67 1.83
N LEU A 22 -3.27 -5.03 1.47
CA LEU A 22 -4.09 -4.30 2.43
C LEU A 22 -5.15 -5.23 3.02
N THR A 23 -4.86 -5.77 4.20
CA THR A 23 -5.85 -6.46 5.03
C THR A 23 -6.68 -5.44 5.81
N LEU A 24 -7.82 -5.84 6.39
CA LEU A 24 -8.58 -4.96 7.28
C LEU A 24 -7.75 -4.42 8.46
N GLY A 25 -6.85 -5.24 9.01
CA GLY A 25 -5.92 -4.79 10.06
C GLY A 25 -4.94 -3.74 9.56
N ALA A 26 -4.36 -3.94 8.37
CA ALA A 26 -3.47 -2.96 7.74
C ALA A 26 -4.19 -1.65 7.40
N LEU A 27 -5.44 -1.72 6.96
CA LEU A 27 -6.28 -0.53 6.71
C LEU A 27 -6.56 0.24 8.00
N ALA A 28 -6.86 -0.45 9.10
CA ALA A 28 -7.04 0.18 10.40
C ALA A 28 -5.75 0.84 10.92
N GLU A 29 -4.59 0.18 10.76
CA GLU A 29 -3.28 0.78 11.07
C GLU A 29 -3.04 2.05 10.24
N LEU A 30 -3.42 2.02 8.97
CA LEU A 30 -3.24 3.14 8.04
C LEU A 30 -4.12 4.35 8.40
N GLU A 31 -5.39 4.13 8.76
CA GLU A 31 -6.27 5.20 9.23
C GLU A 31 -5.69 5.91 10.44
N VAL A 32 -5.16 5.14 11.41
CA VAL A 32 -4.50 5.68 12.60
C VAL A 32 -3.23 6.44 12.24
N ALA A 33 -2.40 5.89 11.34
CA ALA A 33 -1.12 6.50 10.95
C ALA A 33 -1.26 7.82 10.19
N LEU A 34 -2.33 7.94 9.39
CA LEU A 34 -2.62 9.12 8.57
C LEU A 34 -3.56 10.12 9.25
N GLY A 35 -4.23 9.72 10.33
CA GLY A 35 -5.27 10.53 10.96
C GLY A 35 -6.39 10.85 9.97
N ALA A 36 -6.66 9.93 9.03
CA ALA A 36 -7.69 10.12 8.03
C ALA A 36 -9.06 9.88 8.65
N ASP A 37 -10.02 10.75 8.33
CA ASP A 37 -11.40 10.59 8.83
C ASP A 37 -12.06 9.32 8.28
N THR A 38 -11.71 8.93 7.04
CA THR A 38 -12.19 7.70 6.39
C THR A 38 -11.18 7.18 5.35
N LEU A 39 -11.21 5.87 5.10
CA LEU A 39 -10.51 5.26 3.96
C LEU A 39 -10.92 5.84 2.60
N VAL A 40 -12.17 6.26 2.43
CA VAL A 40 -12.65 6.87 1.18
C VAL A 40 -11.94 8.18 0.90
N ALA A 41 -11.80 9.05 1.92
CA ALA A 41 -11.07 10.31 1.79
C ALA A 41 -9.59 10.09 1.42
N LEU A 42 -8.99 8.97 1.88
CA LEU A 42 -7.64 8.59 1.48
C LEU A 42 -7.56 8.21 -0.01
N VAL A 43 -8.52 7.44 -0.51
CA VAL A 43 -8.60 7.06 -1.92
C VAL A 43 -8.77 8.29 -2.80
N GLU A 44 -9.70 9.18 -2.47
CA GLU A 44 -9.95 10.42 -3.22
C GLU A 44 -8.68 11.30 -3.31
N ARG A 45 -7.94 11.45 -2.21
CA ARG A 45 -6.65 12.16 -2.21
C ARG A 45 -5.63 11.51 -3.14
N PHE A 46 -5.57 10.18 -3.17
CA PHE A 46 -4.65 9.45 -4.04
C PHE A 46 -5.02 9.62 -5.52
N GLU A 47 -6.30 9.51 -5.86
CA GLU A 47 -6.81 9.70 -7.23
C GLU A 47 -6.62 11.14 -7.72
N ALA A 48 -6.79 12.13 -6.83
CA ALA A 48 -6.55 13.54 -7.12
C ALA A 48 -5.06 13.92 -7.21
N GLY A 49 -4.14 12.97 -6.94
CA GLY A 49 -2.70 13.25 -6.87
C GLY A 49 -2.30 14.12 -5.69
N GLN A 50 -3.15 14.26 -4.68
CA GLN A 50 -2.98 15.08 -3.47
C GLN A 50 -2.39 14.27 -2.31
N PHE A 51 -1.44 13.39 -2.62
CA PHE A 51 -0.72 12.58 -1.66
C PHE A 51 0.71 13.09 -1.47
N SER A 52 1.22 12.92 -0.26
CA SER A 52 2.60 13.20 0.12
C SER A 52 3.46 11.94 0.09
N ALA A 53 4.78 12.10 0.15
CA ALA A 53 5.69 10.98 0.36
C ALA A 53 5.37 10.20 1.66
N ARG A 54 4.88 10.88 2.70
CA ARG A 54 4.44 10.26 3.95
C ARG A 54 3.25 9.33 3.73
N ASP A 55 2.27 9.76 2.93
CA ASP A 55 1.10 8.92 2.63
C ASP A 55 1.50 7.66 1.86
N VAL A 56 2.40 7.80 0.88
CA VAL A 56 2.95 6.66 0.12
C VAL A 56 3.70 5.70 1.03
N MET A 57 4.57 6.20 1.92
CA MET A 57 5.30 5.35 2.86
C MET A 57 4.37 4.62 3.84
N ALA A 58 3.36 5.31 4.36
CA ALA A 58 2.38 4.70 5.27
C ALA A 58 1.61 3.56 4.59
N LEU A 59 1.20 3.76 3.32
CA LEU A 59 0.55 2.72 2.53
C LEU A 59 1.44 1.51 2.26
N ILE A 60 2.71 1.75 1.91
CA ILE A 60 3.68 0.68 1.69
C ILE A 60 3.91 -0.10 2.98
N LEU A 61 4.10 0.59 4.10
CA LEU A 61 4.30 -0.05 5.40
C LEU A 61 3.07 -0.89 5.81
N ALA A 62 1.86 -0.32 5.69
CA ALA A 62 0.62 -1.04 5.94
C ALA A 62 0.49 -2.26 5.01
N GLY A 63 0.81 -2.11 3.73
CA GLY A 63 0.80 -3.21 2.76
C GLY A 63 1.78 -4.33 3.13
N LEU A 64 2.99 -3.98 3.57
CA LEU A 64 4.00 -4.93 4.02
C LEU A 64 3.52 -5.69 5.27
N HIS A 65 3.01 -5.00 6.27
CA HIS A 65 2.45 -5.61 7.48
C HIS A 65 1.27 -6.54 7.15
N GLY A 66 0.37 -6.12 6.27
CA GLY A 66 -0.77 -6.93 5.83
C GLY A 66 -0.37 -8.18 5.03
N ALA A 67 0.81 -8.18 4.41
CA ALA A 67 1.43 -9.35 3.79
C ALA A 67 2.29 -10.18 4.76
N GLY A 68 2.31 -9.83 6.06
CA GLY A 68 3.09 -10.51 7.10
C GLY A 68 4.58 -10.17 7.12
N GLN A 69 5.01 -9.15 6.37
CA GLN A 69 6.38 -8.66 6.40
C GLN A 69 6.61 -7.85 7.68
N LYS A 70 7.78 -8.06 8.33
CA LYS A 70 8.16 -7.41 9.59
C LYS A 70 9.10 -6.22 9.38
N LEU A 71 8.93 -5.48 8.29
CA LEU A 71 9.74 -4.30 8.01
C LEU A 71 9.20 -3.12 8.82
N SER A 72 10.05 -2.49 9.62
CA SER A 72 9.67 -1.30 10.39
C SER A 72 9.64 -0.03 9.52
N ALA A 73 8.98 1.02 10.02
CA ALA A 73 8.97 2.33 9.37
C ALA A 73 10.39 2.91 9.21
N GLU A 74 11.26 2.71 10.20
CA GLU A 74 12.64 3.18 10.19
C GLU A 74 13.49 2.46 9.14
N GLU A 75 13.33 1.14 9.02
CA GLU A 75 14.01 0.36 7.98
C GLU A 75 13.51 0.74 6.59
N LEU A 76 12.19 0.97 6.42
CA LEU A 76 11.63 1.41 5.15
C LEU A 76 12.14 2.79 4.73
N LEU A 77 12.33 3.71 5.67
CA LEU A 77 12.91 5.04 5.40
C LEU A 77 14.35 4.98 4.87
N GLN A 78 15.10 3.96 5.24
CA GLN A 78 16.48 3.75 4.78
C GLN A 78 16.57 2.80 3.57
N ALA A 79 15.46 2.21 3.17
CA ALA A 79 15.45 1.21 2.12
C ALA A 79 15.48 1.82 0.72
N ASP A 80 16.14 1.12 -0.20
CA ASP A 80 16.12 1.44 -1.62
C ASP A 80 14.91 0.77 -2.29
N ILE A 81 14.09 1.56 -2.97
CA ILE A 81 12.95 1.06 -3.74
C ILE A 81 13.34 1.04 -5.20
N GLU A 82 13.30 -0.14 -5.82
CA GLU A 82 13.60 -0.27 -7.25
C GLU A 82 12.60 0.57 -8.08
N GLY A 83 13.13 1.43 -8.95
CA GLY A 83 12.32 2.40 -9.72
C GLY A 83 11.89 3.65 -8.93
N GLY A 84 12.37 3.81 -7.69
CA GLY A 84 12.28 5.02 -6.88
C GLY A 84 10.86 5.42 -6.49
N ALA A 85 10.69 6.71 -6.16
CA ALA A 85 9.45 7.26 -5.63
C ALA A 85 8.22 7.04 -6.54
N LEU A 86 8.42 7.02 -7.86
CA LEU A 86 7.33 6.80 -8.81
C LEU A 86 6.85 5.34 -8.81
N ALA A 87 7.76 4.38 -8.66
CA ALA A 87 7.39 2.97 -8.49
C ALA A 87 6.65 2.75 -7.15
N ALA A 88 7.13 3.37 -6.08
CA ALA A 88 6.48 3.39 -4.77
C ALA A 88 5.04 3.93 -4.85
N ALA A 89 4.84 5.10 -5.47
CA ALA A 89 3.52 5.71 -5.63
C ALA A 89 2.57 4.84 -6.47
N ARG A 90 3.05 4.25 -7.57
CA ARG A 90 2.25 3.31 -8.38
C ARG A 90 1.85 2.06 -7.60
N CYS A 91 2.76 1.51 -6.79
CA CYS A 91 2.48 0.37 -5.93
C CYS A 91 1.39 0.72 -4.91
N ALA A 92 1.53 1.85 -4.22
CA ALA A 92 0.55 2.33 -3.25
C ALA A 92 -0.84 2.57 -3.87
N GLY A 93 -0.91 3.22 -5.03
CA GLY A 93 -2.17 3.43 -5.75
C GLY A 93 -2.82 2.10 -6.18
N ARG A 94 -2.01 1.13 -6.62
CA ARG A 94 -2.53 -0.19 -7.00
C ARG A 94 -3.03 -1.00 -5.80
N LEU A 95 -2.39 -0.88 -4.64
CA LEU A 95 -2.88 -1.49 -3.40
C LEU A 95 -4.26 -0.96 -3.02
N LEU A 96 -4.45 0.36 -3.06
CA LEU A 96 -5.76 0.97 -2.82
C LEU A 96 -6.81 0.49 -3.83
N ALA A 97 -6.49 0.53 -5.13
CA ALA A 97 -7.41 0.08 -6.17
C ALA A 97 -7.85 -1.38 -5.97
N LEU A 98 -6.95 -2.26 -5.54
CA LEU A 98 -7.26 -3.66 -5.27
C LEU A 98 -8.06 -3.87 -3.97
N ALA A 99 -7.80 -3.06 -2.93
CA ALA A 99 -8.49 -3.16 -1.65
C ALA A 99 -9.95 -2.72 -1.72
N PHE A 100 -10.24 -1.77 -2.61
CA PHE A 100 -11.59 -1.20 -2.81
C PHE A 100 -12.26 -1.64 -4.11
N ALA A 101 -11.62 -2.50 -4.91
CA ALA A 101 -12.28 -3.17 -6.00
C ALA A 101 -13.45 -3.98 -5.42
N LEU A 102 -14.68 -3.57 -5.74
CA LEU A 102 -15.85 -4.38 -5.46
C LEU A 102 -15.66 -5.72 -6.19
N PRO A 103 -15.87 -6.88 -5.54
CA PRO A 103 -15.94 -8.13 -6.28
C PRO A 103 -17.00 -7.93 -7.36
N GLU A 104 -16.63 -8.16 -8.64
CA GLU A 104 -17.64 -8.21 -9.71
C GLU A 104 -18.70 -9.20 -9.22
N ALA A 105 -19.92 -8.69 -9.01
CA ALA A 105 -21.03 -9.52 -8.60
C ALA A 105 -21.13 -10.65 -9.63
N GLU A 106 -20.90 -11.89 -9.18
CA GLU A 106 -21.11 -13.05 -10.04
C GLU A 106 -22.54 -12.96 -10.61
N PRO A 107 -22.71 -13.09 -11.94
CA PRO A 107 -24.02 -13.05 -12.57
C PRO A 107 -24.92 -14.24 -12.19
#